data_AF-A0A2D9WJZ7-F1
#
_entry.id   AF-A0A2D9WJZ7-F1
#
_cell.length_a   1.000
_cell.length_b   1.000
_cell.length_c   1.000
_cell.angle_alpha   90.00
_cell.angle_beta   90.00
_cell.angle_gamma   90.00
#
_symmetry.space_group_name_H-M   'P 1'
#
loop_
_entity.id
_entity.type
_entity.pdbx_description
1 polymer ?
#
loop_
_entity_poly.entity_id
_entity_poly.type
_entity_poly.pdbx_seq_one_letter_code
_entity_poly.pdbx_strand_id
1 'polypeptide(L)'
;MILVQRHFQVDKAHRGAFERMSSRGLWPAMREMGMQMVAYGTWGFAGSGQVVVTHSVYADFDHWYATRRSLPGHSAGSKVGSFYEDPEISGKFKHLMHTYAERESLVNYSEATPFLMDEGLSRPKVHYRLASGPASELPPTFGRGSIVEQADFTYETNATAETSKDLLANYIWPDLESKGARVIGLGTNALKGDETFSTFVAYPSFREFVEYGRAPHQNVSNDVAQAWLQNNGLVKTVERRLLIIGTGYGETN
;
A
#
# COMPACT_ATOMS: atom_id res chain seq x y z
N MET A 1 9.34 4.91 7.95
CA MET A 1 8.30 4.90 6.90
C MET A 1 7.07 4.14 7.40
N ILE A 2 5.87 4.60 7.05
CA ILE A 2 4.63 3.88 7.34
C ILE A 2 3.82 3.67 6.06
N LEU A 3 3.21 2.49 5.94
CA LEU A 3 2.15 2.22 4.98
C LEU A 3 0.82 2.27 5.71
N VAL A 4 -0.14 3.03 5.19
CA VAL A 4 -1.50 3.08 5.71
C VAL A 4 -2.40 2.36 4.73
N GLN A 5 -2.94 1.22 5.17
CA GLN A 5 -4.06 0.59 4.51
C GLN A 5 -5.34 1.25 4.99
N ARG A 6 -6.22 1.63 4.08
CA ARG A 6 -7.51 2.24 4.44
C ARG A 6 -8.65 1.53 3.74
N HIS A 7 -9.63 1.09 4.52
CA HIS A 7 -10.89 0.58 4.03
C HIS A 7 -11.92 1.71 4.01
N PHE A 8 -12.65 1.80 2.91
CA PHE A 8 -13.77 2.73 2.75
C PHE A 8 -15.03 1.93 2.41
N GLN A 9 -16.07 2.12 3.20
CA GLN A 9 -17.40 1.67 2.85
C GLN A 9 -18.05 2.75 1.98
N VAL A 10 -18.21 2.44 0.70
CA VAL A 10 -18.81 3.32 -0.30
C VAL A 10 -19.91 2.54 -1.02
N ASP A 11 -21.10 3.12 -1.06
CA ASP A 11 -22.24 2.51 -1.75
C ASP A 11 -21.91 2.23 -3.21
N LYS A 12 -22.38 1.09 -3.72
CA LYS A 12 -22.06 0.63 -5.08
C LYS A 12 -22.34 1.69 -6.15
N ALA A 13 -23.42 2.47 -5.98
CA ALA A 13 -23.79 3.57 -6.87
C ALA A 13 -22.77 4.73 -6.87
N HIS A 14 -22.08 4.96 -5.75
CA HIS A 14 -21.13 6.06 -5.57
C HIS A 14 -19.68 5.68 -5.90
N ARG A 15 -19.35 4.38 -5.99
CA ARG A 15 -17.96 3.91 -6.22
C ARG A 15 -17.29 4.52 -7.45
N GLY A 16 -18.02 4.65 -8.55
CA GLY A 16 -17.48 5.27 -9.77
C GLY A 16 -17.14 6.75 -9.57
N ALA A 17 -17.96 7.50 -8.83
CA ALA A 17 -17.66 8.90 -8.50
C ALA A 17 -16.47 8.99 -7.53
N PHE A 18 -16.47 8.16 -6.49
CA PHE A 18 -15.38 8.06 -5.52
C PHE A 18 -14.03 7.77 -6.21
N GLU A 19 -13.99 6.81 -7.13
CA GLU A 19 -12.79 6.50 -7.90
C GLU A 19 -12.35 7.68 -8.76
N ARG A 20 -13.26 8.31 -9.51
CA ARG A 20 -12.93 9.46 -10.37
C ARG A 20 -12.37 10.63 -9.57
N MET A 21 -13.00 10.99 -8.46
CA MET A 21 -12.54 12.07 -7.58
C MET A 21 -11.19 11.72 -6.94
N SER A 22 -10.99 10.45 -6.56
CA SER A 22 -9.72 9.98 -6.01
C SER A 22 -8.60 10.06 -7.05
N SER A 23 -8.80 9.45 -8.21
CA SER A 23 -7.78 9.30 -9.26
C SER A 23 -7.43 10.59 -9.99
N ARG A 24 -8.40 11.46 -10.24
CA ARG A 24 -8.20 12.72 -10.99
C ARG A 24 -7.91 13.92 -10.10
N GLY A 25 -8.10 13.78 -8.78
CA GLY A 25 -8.02 14.90 -7.84
C GLY A 25 -7.14 14.58 -6.65
N LEU A 26 -7.61 13.70 -5.76
CA LEU A 26 -6.97 13.47 -4.48
C LEU A 26 -5.58 12.84 -4.60
N TRP A 27 -5.37 11.81 -5.42
CA TRP A 27 -4.06 11.14 -5.53
C TRP A 27 -3.00 12.01 -6.18
N PRO A 28 -3.28 12.75 -7.27
CA PRO A 28 -2.34 13.74 -7.76
C PRO A 28 -1.99 14.79 -6.70
N ALA A 29 -2.99 15.28 -5.94
CA ALA A 29 -2.74 16.22 -4.84
C ALA A 29 -1.86 15.61 -3.73
N MET A 30 -2.12 14.36 -3.34
CA MET A 30 -1.31 13.63 -2.36
C MET A 30 0.12 13.36 -2.85
N ARG A 31 0.32 13.11 -4.14
CA ARG A 31 1.65 13.03 -4.76
C ARG A 31 2.42 14.34 -4.62
N GLU A 32 1.74 15.47 -4.82
CA GLU A 32 2.32 16.80 -4.59
C GLU A 32 2.63 17.05 -3.10
N MET A 33 2.04 16.30 -2.18
CA MET A 33 2.34 16.36 -0.75
C MET A 33 3.51 15.45 -0.32
N GLY A 34 4.06 14.62 -1.22
CA GLY A 34 5.12 13.67 -0.88
C GLY A 34 4.64 12.28 -0.47
N MET A 35 3.33 12.01 -0.55
CA MET A 35 2.77 10.68 -0.33
C MET A 35 2.82 9.85 -1.62
N GLN A 36 3.24 8.60 -1.52
CA GLN A 36 3.13 7.64 -2.62
C GLN A 36 1.87 6.77 -2.44
N MET A 37 1.01 6.72 -3.47
CA MET A 37 -0.01 5.67 -3.55
C MET A 37 0.68 4.35 -3.88
N VAL A 38 0.30 3.27 -3.23
CA VAL A 38 0.79 1.92 -3.51
C VAL A 38 -0.28 1.08 -4.19
N ALA A 39 -1.50 1.12 -3.67
CA ALA A 39 -2.59 0.33 -4.22
C ALA A 39 -3.95 1.01 -4.07
N TYR A 40 -4.86 0.76 -5.03
CA TYR A 40 -6.28 1.08 -4.95
C TYR A 40 -7.09 -0.03 -5.58
N GLY A 41 -8.10 -0.54 -4.87
CA GLY A 41 -8.91 -1.62 -5.40
C GLY A 41 -9.99 -2.11 -4.47
N THR A 42 -10.44 -3.33 -4.72
CA THR A 42 -11.34 -4.09 -3.83
C THR A 42 -10.75 -5.46 -3.57
N TRP A 43 -11.00 -6.03 -2.40
CA TRP A 43 -10.61 -7.41 -2.13
C TRP A 43 -11.32 -8.36 -3.10
N GLY A 44 -10.54 -9.03 -3.95
CA GLY A 44 -11.04 -10.06 -4.86
C GLY A 44 -11.11 -11.43 -4.20
N PHE A 45 -10.25 -11.68 -3.20
CA PHE A 45 -10.18 -12.93 -2.46
C PHE A 45 -9.89 -12.66 -0.97
N ALA A 46 -10.54 -13.45 -0.09
CA ALA A 46 -10.40 -13.41 1.36
C ALA A 46 -10.57 -12.00 1.99
N GLY A 47 -11.57 -11.26 1.53
CA GLY A 47 -11.95 -9.97 2.10
C GLY A 47 -13.32 -9.53 1.56
N SER A 48 -13.89 -8.48 2.14
CA SER A 48 -15.18 -7.97 1.65
C SER A 48 -14.96 -7.20 0.34
N GLY A 49 -15.49 -7.70 -0.78
CA GLY A 49 -15.61 -6.93 -2.03
C GLY A 49 -16.56 -5.72 -1.92
N GLN A 50 -17.13 -5.49 -0.73
CA GLN A 50 -17.97 -4.35 -0.44
C GLN A 50 -17.20 -3.09 -0.04
N VAL A 51 -15.92 -3.23 0.34
CA VAL A 51 -15.06 -2.08 0.67
C VAL A 51 -14.13 -1.75 -0.47
N VAL A 52 -13.85 -0.45 -0.61
CA VAL A 52 -12.73 0.05 -1.41
C VAL A 52 -11.52 0.15 -0.50
N VAL A 53 -10.36 -0.28 -0.99
CA VAL A 53 -9.11 -0.33 -0.24
C VAL A 53 -8.10 0.58 -0.90
N THR A 54 -7.37 1.35 -0.10
CA THR A 54 -6.17 2.06 -0.53
C THR A 54 -4.98 1.66 0.32
N HIS A 55 -3.80 1.60 -0.29
CA HIS A 55 -2.52 1.56 0.41
C HIS A 55 -1.76 2.82 0.02
N SER A 56 -1.39 3.63 1.00
CA SER A 56 -0.59 4.84 0.80
C SER A 56 0.59 4.84 1.76
N VAL A 57 1.71 5.43 1.34
CA VAL A 57 2.95 5.40 2.12
C VAL A 57 3.37 6.83 2.46
N TYR A 58 3.84 6.98 3.69
CA TYR A 58 4.24 8.24 4.30
C TYR A 58 5.60 8.07 5.00
N ALA A 59 6.34 9.16 5.13
CA ALA A 59 7.62 9.18 5.84
C ALA A 59 7.47 8.68 7.29
N ASP A 60 6.43 9.15 7.96
CA ASP A 60 6.06 8.79 9.34
C ASP A 60 4.58 9.18 9.60
N PHE A 61 4.16 9.09 10.86
CA PHE A 61 2.81 9.49 11.29
C PHE A 61 2.55 10.99 11.13
N ASP A 62 3.56 11.84 11.32
CA ASP A 62 3.41 13.29 11.20
C ASP A 62 3.13 13.72 9.76
N HIS A 63 3.82 13.10 8.79
CA HIS A 63 3.55 13.26 7.36
C HIS A 63 2.12 12.78 7.05
N TRP A 64 1.72 11.63 7.59
CA TRP A 64 0.35 11.17 7.41
C TRP A 64 -0.69 12.16 7.95
N TYR A 65 -0.50 12.73 9.15
CA TYR A 65 -1.38 13.77 9.68
C TYR A 65 -1.37 15.05 8.84
N ALA A 66 -0.21 15.50 8.37
CA ALA A 66 -0.07 16.69 7.53
C ALA A 66 -0.88 16.64 6.22
N THR A 67 -1.04 15.44 5.64
CA THR A 67 -1.78 15.22 4.38
C THR A 67 -3.31 15.15 4.54
N ARG A 68 -3.83 15.14 5.77
CA ARG A 68 -5.28 15.04 6.03
C ARG A 68 -5.92 16.42 5.96
N ARG A 69 -7.13 16.54 5.38
CA ARG A 69 -7.87 17.81 5.48
C ARG A 69 -8.20 18.11 6.94
N SER A 70 -7.91 19.33 7.39
CA SER A 70 -8.33 19.83 8.70
C SER A 70 -9.87 19.81 8.77
N LEU A 71 -10.41 19.02 9.70
CA LEU A 71 -11.83 19.07 10.05
C LEU A 71 -12.05 20.08 11.20
N PRO A 72 -13.27 20.65 11.31
CA PRO A 72 -13.63 21.49 12.46
C PRO A 72 -13.39 20.72 13.77
N GLY A 73 -12.62 21.30 14.69
CA GLY A 73 -12.33 20.70 16.01
C GLY A 73 -10.87 20.31 16.27
N HIS A 74 -9.96 20.46 15.30
CA HIS A 74 -8.52 20.35 15.57
C HIS A 74 -7.99 21.61 16.28
N SER A 75 -7.13 21.43 17.28
CA SER A 75 -6.53 22.52 18.04
C SER A 75 -5.49 23.30 17.24
N ALA A 76 -5.33 24.59 17.54
CA ALA A 76 -4.22 25.38 17.03
C ALA A 76 -2.87 24.71 17.38
N GLY A 77 -1.98 24.58 16.39
CA GLY A 77 -0.71 23.85 16.52
C GLY A 77 -0.78 22.36 16.18
N SER A 78 -1.94 21.84 15.78
CA SER A 78 -2.04 20.49 15.22
C SER A 78 -1.27 20.40 13.90
N LYS A 79 -0.45 19.34 13.74
CA LYS A 79 0.15 19.01 12.43
C LYS A 79 -0.88 18.50 11.42
N VAL A 80 -2.14 18.30 11.82
CA VAL A 80 -3.21 17.84 10.92
C VAL A 80 -3.48 18.90 9.87
N GLY A 81 -3.33 18.53 8.60
CA GLY A 81 -3.66 19.39 7.47
C GLY A 81 -2.74 20.57 7.23
N SER A 82 -1.55 20.57 7.85
CA SER A 82 -0.55 21.62 7.64
C SER A 82 -0.17 21.82 6.16
N PHE A 83 -0.23 20.77 5.32
CA PHE A 83 0.03 20.91 3.88
C PHE A 83 -1.07 21.64 3.09
N TYR A 84 -2.28 21.73 3.64
CA TYR A 84 -3.34 22.57 3.07
C TYR A 84 -3.19 24.04 3.46
N GLU A 85 -2.46 24.30 4.55
CA GLU A 85 -2.23 25.64 5.10
C GLU A 85 -0.89 26.24 4.59
N ASP A 86 0.07 25.40 4.22
CA ASP A 86 1.32 25.80 3.58
C ASP A 86 1.08 26.38 2.17
N PRO A 87 1.35 27.67 1.90
CA PRO A 87 1.10 28.29 0.61
C PRO A 87 1.95 27.71 -0.54
N GLU A 88 3.18 27.25 -0.26
CA GLU A 88 4.09 26.72 -1.27
C GLU A 88 3.65 25.32 -1.72
N ILE A 89 3.25 24.47 -0.78
CA ILE A 89 2.76 23.12 -1.07
C ILE A 89 1.34 23.20 -1.64
N SER A 90 0.43 23.93 -0.99
CA SER A 90 -0.96 24.07 -1.47
C SER A 90 -1.05 24.71 -2.85
N GLY A 91 -0.15 25.63 -3.18
CA GLY A 91 -0.04 26.21 -4.53
C GLY A 91 0.14 25.15 -5.63
N LYS A 92 0.76 24.00 -5.34
CA LYS A 92 0.96 22.91 -6.30
C LYS A 92 -0.31 22.12 -6.61
N PHE A 93 -1.23 21.97 -5.66
CA PHE A 93 -2.40 21.11 -5.82
C PHE A 93 -3.76 21.81 -5.66
N LYS A 94 -3.80 23.10 -5.30
CA LYS A 94 -5.06 23.85 -5.07
C LYS A 94 -6.02 23.76 -6.25
N HIS A 95 -5.48 23.78 -7.47
CA HIS A 95 -6.27 23.64 -8.70
C HIS A 95 -6.99 22.29 -8.80
N LEU A 96 -6.56 21.24 -8.09
CA LEU A 96 -7.21 19.92 -8.05
C LEU A 96 -8.30 19.82 -6.98
N MET A 97 -8.32 20.72 -5.99
CA MET A 97 -9.18 20.59 -4.80
C MET A 97 -10.68 20.51 -5.12
N HIS A 98 -11.11 21.21 -6.17
CA HIS A 98 -12.50 21.18 -6.62
C HIS A 98 -12.90 19.80 -7.17
N THR A 99 -11.98 19.07 -7.81
CA THR A 99 -12.21 17.74 -8.38
C THR A 99 -12.58 16.69 -7.33
N TYR A 100 -12.16 16.88 -6.07
CA TYR A 100 -12.39 15.93 -4.98
C TYR A 100 -13.05 16.55 -3.75
N ALA A 101 -13.69 17.72 -3.90
CA ALA A 101 -14.32 18.44 -2.80
C ALA A 101 -15.38 17.58 -2.08
N GLU A 102 -16.21 16.88 -2.84
CA GLU A 102 -17.33 16.06 -2.35
C GLU A 102 -16.96 14.58 -2.10
N ARG A 103 -15.69 14.21 -2.24
CA ARG A 103 -15.29 12.79 -2.16
C ARG A 103 -15.65 12.16 -0.80
N GLU A 104 -15.41 12.89 0.29
CA GLU A 104 -15.62 12.39 1.65
C GLU A 104 -17.11 12.18 1.97
N SER A 105 -18.04 12.93 1.36
CA SER A 105 -19.48 12.72 1.57
C SER A 105 -20.00 11.43 0.92
N LEU A 106 -19.22 10.80 0.05
CA LEU A 106 -19.52 9.50 -0.55
C LEU A 106 -19.14 8.32 0.36
N VAL A 107 -18.44 8.57 1.46
CA VAL A 107 -17.91 7.55 2.37
C VAL A 107 -18.84 7.40 3.57
N ASN A 108 -19.44 6.23 3.72
CA ASN A 108 -20.28 5.91 4.87
C ASN A 108 -19.44 5.64 6.12
N TYR A 109 -18.31 4.96 5.93
CA TYR A 109 -17.38 4.59 6.99
C TYR A 109 -15.96 4.45 6.43
N SER A 110 -14.95 4.81 7.23
CA SER A 110 -13.56 4.54 6.88
C SER A 110 -12.76 4.07 8.09
N GLU A 111 -11.87 3.11 7.87
CA GLU A 111 -10.96 2.59 8.88
C GLU A 111 -9.55 2.55 8.30
N ALA A 112 -8.55 2.96 9.10
CA ALA A 112 -7.15 2.96 8.71
C ALA A 112 -6.35 2.00 9.59
N THR A 113 -5.52 1.18 8.96
CA THR A 113 -4.58 0.25 9.60
C THR A 113 -3.17 0.63 9.18
N PRO A 114 -2.36 1.20 10.09
CA PRO A 114 -0.97 1.53 9.80
C PRO A 114 -0.05 0.31 9.96
N PHE A 115 0.92 0.21 9.05
CA PHE A 115 2.01 -0.75 9.06
C PHE A 115 3.33 0.02 9.17
N LEU A 116 4.16 -0.34 10.13
CA LEU A 116 5.53 0.13 10.27
C LEU A 116 6.36 -0.64 9.25
N MET A 117 6.82 0.04 8.20
CA MET A 117 7.51 -0.62 7.09
C MET A 117 8.99 -0.77 7.39
N ASP A 118 9.57 -1.90 7.00
CA ASP A 118 11.02 -2.08 6.98
C ASP A 118 11.60 -1.32 5.78
N GLU A 119 12.33 -0.23 6.06
CA GLU A 119 12.87 0.64 5.01
C GLU A 119 13.98 -0.02 4.17
N GLY A 120 14.70 -1.00 4.72
CA GLY A 120 15.74 -1.72 3.98
C GLY A 120 15.15 -2.70 2.95
N LEU A 121 13.93 -3.19 3.22
CA LEU A 121 13.24 -4.20 2.43
C LEU A 121 12.06 -3.66 1.62
N SER A 122 11.68 -2.40 1.81
CA SER A 122 10.53 -1.78 1.15
C SER A 122 10.95 -0.86 0.02
N ARG A 123 10.26 -0.98 -1.11
CA ARG A 123 10.56 -0.21 -2.32
C ARG A 123 10.03 1.22 -2.35
N PRO A 124 8.83 1.53 -1.82
CA PRO A 124 8.34 2.91 -1.78
C PRO A 124 9.39 3.82 -1.13
N LYS A 125 9.81 4.85 -1.87
CA LYS A 125 10.71 5.89 -1.35
C LYS A 125 9.87 7.10 -1.04
N VAL A 126 9.75 7.40 0.24
CA VAL A 126 8.98 8.54 0.72
C VAL A 126 9.90 9.62 1.25
N HIS A 127 9.48 10.86 1.07
CA HIS A 127 10.16 12.03 1.60
C HIS A 127 9.12 13.02 2.08
N TYR A 128 9.47 13.79 3.10
CA TYR A 128 8.78 15.06 3.32
C TYR A 128 9.09 15.96 2.14
N ARG A 129 8.07 16.42 1.44
CA ARG A 129 8.31 17.31 0.31
C ARG A 129 8.66 18.71 0.80
N LEU A 130 9.85 19.17 0.43
CA LEU A 130 10.21 20.58 0.39
C LEU A 130 9.70 21.18 -0.93
N ALA A 131 9.30 22.46 -0.97
CA ALA A 131 8.65 23.07 -2.13
C ALA A 131 9.40 22.92 -3.49
N SER A 132 10.72 22.69 -3.45
CA SER A 132 11.59 22.45 -4.61
C SER A 132 11.77 20.97 -5.00
N GLY A 133 11.27 20.02 -4.20
CA GLY A 133 11.45 18.59 -4.41
C GLY A 133 10.49 17.99 -5.45
N PRO A 134 10.85 16.85 -6.07
CA PRO A 134 9.96 16.14 -6.98
C PRO A 134 8.72 15.61 -6.24
N ALA A 135 7.61 15.46 -6.97
CA ALA A 135 6.46 14.71 -6.50
C ALA A 135 6.84 13.22 -6.32
N SER A 136 6.13 12.51 -5.45
CA SER A 136 6.36 11.06 -5.26
C SER A 136 6.14 10.29 -6.57
N GLU A 137 6.76 9.12 -6.69
CA GLU A 137 6.62 8.28 -7.87
C GLU A 137 5.20 7.72 -8.01
N LEU A 138 4.88 7.20 -9.19
CA LEU A 138 3.66 6.44 -9.40
C LEU A 138 3.69 5.12 -8.60
N PRO A 139 2.53 4.49 -8.36
CA PRO A 139 2.49 3.25 -7.61
C PRO A 139 3.28 2.14 -8.30
N PRO A 140 3.97 1.26 -7.56
CA PRO A 140 4.77 0.18 -8.12
C PRO A 140 3.94 -0.99 -8.70
N THR A 141 2.66 -0.80 -9.03
CA THR A 141 1.77 -1.86 -9.55
C THR A 141 1.75 -1.92 -11.08
N PHE A 142 1.09 -2.92 -11.67
CA PHE A 142 0.90 -3.04 -13.13
C PHE A 142 -0.36 -2.31 -13.64
N GLY A 143 -0.99 -1.48 -12.81
CA GLY A 143 -2.20 -0.75 -13.17
C GLY A 143 -3.47 -1.59 -13.09
N ARG A 144 -4.52 -1.15 -13.76
CA ARG A 144 -5.88 -1.71 -13.64
C ARG A 144 -5.90 -3.20 -14.00
N GLY A 145 -6.53 -4.00 -13.14
CA GLY A 145 -6.67 -5.45 -13.31
C GLY A 145 -5.51 -6.28 -12.75
N SER A 146 -4.41 -5.62 -12.35
CA SER A 146 -3.31 -6.30 -11.67
C SER A 146 -3.68 -6.70 -10.25
N ILE A 147 -2.85 -7.51 -9.61
CA ILE A 147 -3.08 -8.02 -8.25
C ILE A 147 -2.02 -7.47 -7.31
N VAL A 148 -2.43 -7.09 -6.10
CA VAL A 148 -1.52 -6.95 -4.96
C VAL A 148 -1.90 -8.01 -3.93
N GLU A 149 -0.98 -8.93 -3.67
CA GLU A 149 -1.05 -9.84 -2.55
C GLU A 149 -0.67 -9.11 -1.28
N GLN A 150 -1.50 -9.25 -0.26
CA GLN A 150 -1.13 -9.06 1.13
C GLN A 150 -1.08 -10.44 1.79
N ALA A 151 0.07 -10.80 2.35
CA ALA A 151 0.21 -11.99 3.17
C ALA A 151 0.58 -11.59 4.60
N ASP A 152 -0.32 -11.87 5.55
CA ASP A 152 -0.14 -11.62 6.98
C ASP A 152 0.38 -12.89 7.64
N PHE A 153 1.65 -12.89 8.02
CA PHE A 153 2.32 -14.03 8.64
C PHE A 153 2.35 -13.90 10.17
N THR A 154 2.22 -15.05 10.83
CA THR A 154 2.46 -15.21 12.27
C THR A 154 3.49 -16.30 12.47
N TYR A 155 4.40 -16.08 13.42
CA TYR A 155 5.47 -17.00 13.77
C TYR A 155 5.39 -17.41 15.24
N GLU A 156 6.06 -18.50 15.62
CA GLU A 156 6.14 -18.91 17.03
C GLU A 156 7.04 -17.97 17.84
N THR A 157 8.07 -17.40 17.22
CA THR A 157 9.03 -16.51 17.88
C THR A 157 9.50 -15.40 16.94
N ASN A 158 10.04 -14.32 17.50
CA ASN A 158 10.71 -13.27 16.73
C ASN A 158 11.91 -13.83 15.92
N ALA A 159 12.71 -14.73 16.49
CA ALA A 159 13.85 -15.33 15.78
C ALA A 159 13.43 -16.09 14.51
N THR A 160 12.30 -16.80 14.55
CA THR A 160 11.74 -17.46 13.37
C THR A 160 11.17 -16.47 12.36
N ALA A 161 10.63 -15.33 12.82
CA ALA A 161 10.19 -14.25 11.94
C ALA A 161 11.38 -13.62 11.20
N GLU A 162 12.47 -13.28 11.90
CA GLU A 162 13.69 -12.75 11.29
C GLU A 162 14.30 -13.71 10.27
N THR A 163 14.37 -15.01 10.61
CA THR A 163 14.84 -16.03 9.65
C THR A 163 13.95 -16.06 8.39
N SER A 164 12.64 -15.93 8.55
CA SER A 164 11.70 -15.87 7.42
C SER A 164 11.92 -14.61 6.56
N LYS A 165 12.17 -13.45 7.18
CA LYS A 165 12.51 -12.21 6.45
C LYS A 165 13.76 -12.41 5.59
N ASP A 166 14.80 -13.02 6.14
CA ASP A 166 16.05 -13.29 5.42
C ASP A 166 15.82 -14.22 4.21
N LEU A 167 15.02 -15.27 4.37
CA LEU A 167 14.67 -16.18 3.27
C LEU A 167 13.87 -15.48 2.17
N LEU A 168 12.92 -14.63 2.56
CA LEU A 168 12.12 -13.84 1.64
C LEU A 168 13.01 -12.87 0.85
N ALA A 169 13.80 -12.06 1.54
CA ALA A 169 14.61 -11.00 0.95
C ALA A 169 15.73 -11.53 0.05
N ASN A 170 16.42 -12.61 0.45
CA ASN A 170 17.63 -13.06 -0.24
C ASN A 170 17.38 -14.13 -1.33
N TYR A 171 16.24 -14.82 -1.29
CA TYR A 171 15.99 -15.95 -2.21
C TYR A 171 14.63 -15.84 -2.90
N ILE A 172 13.54 -15.74 -2.14
CA ILE A 172 12.18 -15.86 -2.70
C ILE A 172 11.82 -14.63 -3.53
N TRP A 173 11.96 -13.44 -2.97
CA TRP A 173 11.61 -12.20 -3.65
C TRP A 173 12.44 -11.94 -4.92
N PRO A 174 13.77 -12.12 -4.93
CA PRO A 174 14.54 -12.03 -6.17
C PRO A 174 14.04 -12.98 -7.27
N ASP A 175 13.67 -14.22 -6.92
CA ASP A 175 13.09 -15.17 -7.88
C ASP A 175 11.72 -14.70 -8.41
N LEU A 176 10.84 -14.18 -7.54
CA LEU A 176 9.55 -13.60 -7.96
C LEU A 176 9.76 -12.42 -8.91
N GLU A 177 10.69 -11.53 -8.59
CA GLU A 177 10.98 -10.33 -9.38
C GLU A 177 11.59 -10.67 -10.73
N SER A 178 12.43 -11.71 -10.80
CA SER A 178 12.98 -12.22 -12.07
C SER A 178 11.89 -12.68 -13.06
N LYS A 179 10.70 -13.03 -12.56
CA LYS A 179 9.52 -13.42 -13.36
C LYS A 179 8.55 -12.26 -13.60
N GLY A 180 8.93 -11.07 -13.17
CA GLY A 180 8.15 -9.86 -13.33
C GLY A 180 7.16 -9.60 -12.22
N ALA A 181 7.26 -10.20 -11.03
CA ALA A 181 6.60 -9.65 -9.85
C ALA A 181 7.24 -8.31 -9.46
N ARG A 182 6.57 -7.53 -8.60
CA ARG A 182 7.15 -6.35 -7.97
C ARG A 182 6.90 -6.43 -6.47
N VAL A 183 7.96 -6.65 -5.69
CA VAL A 183 7.86 -6.52 -4.24
C VAL A 183 7.59 -5.06 -3.91
N ILE A 184 6.63 -4.83 -3.04
CA ILE A 184 6.34 -3.51 -2.49
C ILE A 184 7.10 -3.39 -1.17
N GLY A 185 7.03 -4.41 -0.31
CA GLY A 185 7.84 -4.48 0.90
C GLY A 185 7.20 -5.32 1.98
N LEU A 186 7.68 -5.08 3.19
CA LEU A 186 7.25 -5.73 4.41
C LEU A 186 6.99 -4.69 5.49
N GLY A 187 5.98 -4.92 6.31
CA GLY A 187 5.73 -4.11 7.49
C GLY A 187 5.00 -4.84 8.59
N THR A 188 5.23 -4.42 9.83
CA THR A 188 4.50 -4.93 11.00
C THR A 188 3.29 -4.05 11.23
N ASN A 189 2.12 -4.66 11.38
CA ASN A 189 0.91 -3.92 11.76
C ASN A 189 1.15 -3.27 13.13
N ALA A 190 1.01 -1.95 13.23
CA ALA A 190 1.32 -1.21 14.46
C ALA A 190 0.43 -1.59 15.66
N LEU A 191 -0.62 -2.39 15.43
CA LEU A 191 -1.54 -2.90 16.45
C LEU A 191 -1.30 -4.39 16.79
N LYS A 192 -0.31 -5.04 16.16
CA LYS A 192 0.06 -6.45 16.42
C LYS A 192 1.46 -6.54 17.05
N GLY A 193 1.79 -7.72 17.58
CA GLY A 193 3.11 -8.02 18.15
C GLY A 193 4.19 -8.28 17.10
N ASP A 194 5.43 -8.30 17.56
CA ASP A 194 6.64 -8.41 16.73
C ASP A 194 6.79 -9.77 16.05
N GLU A 195 6.10 -10.81 16.52
CA GLU A 195 6.06 -12.14 15.88
C GLU A 195 5.15 -12.18 14.64
N THR A 196 4.74 -11.02 14.13
CA THR A 196 3.91 -10.89 12.93
C THR A 196 4.51 -9.88 11.97
N PHE A 197 4.40 -10.16 10.68
CA PHE A 197 4.61 -9.16 9.66
C PHE A 197 3.73 -9.43 8.45
N SER A 198 3.50 -8.38 7.68
CA SER A 198 2.75 -8.43 6.44
C SER A 198 3.68 -8.16 5.28
N THR A 199 3.57 -8.93 4.20
CA THR A 199 4.24 -8.64 2.94
C THR A 199 3.25 -8.13 1.91
N PHE A 200 3.75 -7.30 0.99
CA PHE A 200 2.99 -6.75 -0.12
C PHE A 200 3.75 -7.02 -1.41
N VAL A 201 3.14 -7.77 -2.34
CA VAL A 201 3.76 -8.12 -3.63
C VAL A 201 2.73 -7.91 -4.75
N ALA A 202 3.12 -7.19 -5.79
CA ALA A 202 2.30 -6.97 -6.97
C ALA A 202 2.62 -7.98 -8.07
N TYR A 203 1.57 -8.46 -8.74
CA TYR A 203 1.64 -9.38 -9.88
C TYR A 203 0.86 -8.80 -11.07
N PRO A 204 1.28 -9.09 -12.32
CA PRO A 204 0.59 -8.62 -13.52
C PRO A 204 -0.88 -9.02 -13.58
N SER A 205 -1.22 -10.25 -13.15
CA SER A 205 -2.58 -10.72 -13.02
C SER A 205 -2.70 -11.84 -11.97
N PHE A 206 -3.92 -12.36 -11.79
CA PHE A 206 -4.18 -13.52 -10.94
C PHE A 206 -3.44 -14.78 -11.43
N ARG A 207 -3.22 -14.90 -12.74
CA ARG A 207 -2.50 -16.04 -13.32
C ARG A 207 -1.09 -16.13 -12.77
N GLU A 208 -0.33 -15.04 -12.85
CA GLU A 208 1.05 -14.99 -12.38
C GLU A 208 1.17 -15.25 -10.87
N PHE A 209 0.22 -14.73 -10.08
CA PHE A 209 0.13 -15.06 -8.66
C PHE A 209 0.00 -16.57 -8.42
N VAL A 210 -0.84 -17.26 -9.19
CA VAL A 210 -1.03 -18.72 -9.06
C VAL A 210 0.18 -19.50 -9.56
N GLU A 211 0.77 -19.08 -10.68
CA GLU A 211 1.87 -19.79 -11.35
C GLU A 211 3.18 -19.77 -10.54
N TYR A 212 3.52 -18.63 -9.92
CA TYR A 212 4.80 -18.50 -9.22
C TYR A 212 4.76 -17.73 -7.89
N GLY A 213 3.66 -17.04 -7.56
CA GLY A 213 3.58 -16.20 -6.35
C GLY A 213 3.40 -16.97 -5.04
N ARG A 214 2.80 -18.16 -5.09
CA ARG A 214 2.36 -18.90 -3.89
C ARG A 214 3.25 -20.09 -3.47
N ALA A 215 4.14 -20.52 -4.35
CA ALA A 215 4.94 -21.73 -4.19
C ALA A 215 6.12 -21.70 -5.18
N PRO A 216 7.21 -22.44 -4.93
CA PRO A 216 8.28 -22.56 -5.91
C PRO A 216 7.73 -23.19 -7.19
N HIS A 217 7.92 -22.51 -8.32
CA HIS A 217 7.62 -23.10 -9.63
C HIS A 217 8.61 -24.24 -9.95
N GLN A 218 8.25 -25.11 -10.91
CA GLN A 218 8.97 -26.37 -11.16
C GLN A 218 10.45 -26.23 -11.56
N ASN A 219 10.90 -25.05 -11.99
CA ASN A 219 12.25 -24.82 -12.54
C ASN A 219 13.08 -23.81 -11.72
N VAL A 220 12.84 -23.67 -10.41
CA VAL A 220 13.71 -22.87 -9.53
C VAL A 220 15.06 -23.55 -9.30
N SER A 221 16.07 -22.77 -8.87
CA SER A 221 17.28 -23.34 -8.28
C SER A 221 16.97 -24.09 -6.98
N ASN A 222 17.84 -25.03 -6.59
CA ASN A 222 17.70 -25.75 -5.33
C ASN A 222 17.65 -24.81 -4.13
N ASP A 223 18.45 -23.73 -4.13
CA ASP A 223 18.48 -22.77 -3.02
C ASP A 223 17.13 -22.08 -2.82
N VAL A 224 16.48 -21.67 -3.92
CA VAL A 224 15.15 -21.05 -3.86
C VAL A 224 14.09 -22.08 -3.44
N ALA A 225 14.15 -23.32 -3.94
CA ALA A 225 13.25 -24.38 -3.50
C ALA A 225 13.37 -24.66 -2.00
N GLN A 226 14.60 -24.75 -1.48
CA GLN A 226 14.86 -24.94 -0.06
C GLN A 226 14.41 -23.74 0.77
N ALA A 227 14.63 -22.51 0.30
CA ALA A 227 14.16 -21.31 0.98
C ALA A 227 12.63 -21.30 1.12
N TRP A 228 11.89 -21.69 0.07
CA TRP A 228 10.43 -21.85 0.15
C TRP A 228 10.00 -22.93 1.16
N LEU A 229 10.64 -24.10 1.14
CA LEU A 229 10.33 -25.18 2.08
C LEU A 229 10.61 -24.78 3.53
N GLN A 230 11.78 -24.18 3.79
CA GLN A 230 12.16 -23.70 5.10
C GLN A 230 11.22 -22.60 5.57
N ASN A 231 10.92 -21.61 4.72
CA ASN A 231 10.00 -20.54 5.06
C ASN A 231 8.62 -21.08 5.44
N ASN A 232 8.07 -22.03 4.66
CA ASN A 232 6.79 -22.66 4.96
C ASN A 232 6.81 -23.45 6.28
N GLY A 233 7.96 -24.03 6.65
CA GLY A 233 8.13 -24.73 7.94
C GLY A 233 8.25 -23.79 9.15
N LEU A 234 8.64 -22.53 8.95
CA LEU A 234 8.73 -21.52 10.01
C LEU A 234 7.39 -20.83 10.32
N VAL A 235 6.51 -20.74 9.32
CA VAL A 235 5.24 -20.03 9.41
C VAL A 235 4.24 -20.82 10.25
N LYS A 236 3.76 -20.22 11.34
CA LYS A 236 2.68 -20.79 12.17
C LYS A 236 1.33 -20.68 11.48
N THR A 237 1.02 -19.47 11.00
CA THR A 237 -0.20 -19.18 10.23
C THR A 237 0.10 -18.12 9.18
N VAL A 238 -0.59 -18.21 8.04
CA VAL A 238 -0.55 -17.17 7.01
C VAL A 238 -1.97 -16.90 6.50
N GLU A 239 -2.38 -15.65 6.58
CA GLU A 239 -3.61 -15.17 5.97
C GLU A 239 -3.28 -14.39 4.70
N ARG A 240 -3.84 -14.81 3.57
CA ARG A 240 -3.60 -14.15 2.28
C ARG A 240 -4.85 -13.43 1.80
N ARG A 241 -4.67 -12.21 1.31
CA ARG A 241 -5.71 -11.40 0.68
C ARG A 241 -5.20 -10.87 -0.64
N LEU A 242 -6.07 -10.89 -1.65
CA LEU A 242 -5.72 -10.40 -2.97
C LEU A 242 -6.55 -9.17 -3.28
N LEU A 243 -5.87 -8.05 -3.46
CA LEU A 243 -6.47 -6.81 -3.91
C LEU A 243 -6.44 -6.76 -5.44
N ILE A 244 -7.60 -6.58 -6.07
CA ILE A 244 -7.67 -6.33 -7.52
C ILE A 244 -7.56 -4.83 -7.74
N ILE A 245 -6.54 -4.40 -8.48
CA ILE A 245 -6.30 -2.98 -8.74
C ILE A 245 -7.39 -2.41 -9.64
N GLY A 246 -8.10 -1.40 -9.14
CA GLY A 246 -9.26 -0.81 -9.80
C GLY A 246 -8.93 0.18 -10.92
N THR A 247 -7.72 0.73 -10.92
CA THR A 247 -7.40 1.99 -11.63
C THR A 247 -5.96 2.04 -12.16
N GLY A 248 -5.71 2.90 -13.14
CA GLY A 248 -4.37 3.23 -13.65
C GLY A 248 -3.72 4.45 -12.97
N TYR A 249 -4.26 4.91 -11.84
CA TYR A 249 -3.73 6.02 -11.03
C TYR A 249 -3.57 7.36 -11.76
N GLY A 250 -4.45 7.65 -12.71
CA GLY A 250 -4.45 8.91 -13.43
C GLY A 250 -3.49 8.95 -14.63
N GLU A 251 -2.87 7.83 -15.01
CA GLU A 251 -2.31 7.69 -16.35
C GLU A 251 -3.46 7.75 -17.37
N THR A 252 -3.50 8.85 -18.13
CA THR A 252 -4.25 8.89 -19.39
C THR A 252 -3.47 8.04 -20.39
N ASN A 253 -3.98 6.84 -20.69
CA ASN A 253 -3.74 6.28 -22.02
C ASN A 253 -4.48 7.11 -23.06
#